data_AF-A0A0Q8QPX9-F1
#
_entry.id   AF-A0A0Q8QPX9-F1
#
_cell.length_a   1.000
_cell.length_b   1.000
_cell.length_c   1.000
_cell.angle_alpha   90.00
_cell.angle_beta   90.00
_cell.angle_gamma   90.00
#
_symmetry.space_group_name_H-M   'P 1'
#
loop_
_entity.id
_entity.type
_entity.pdbx_description
1 polymer ?
#
loop_
_entity_poly.entity_id
_entity_poly.type
_entity_poly.pdbx_seq_one_letter_code
_entity_poly.pdbx_strand_id
1 'polypeptide(L)'
;MTLFIAGLFGRSGWIDLPPALEILQSPWVIGVTGILLIVEFLADKVPGIDSAWDAIQTFIRVPAGAVLGAAALGEMGTEWSTIAALLGGTFAAGAHMTKAGSRALINTSPEPFSNWAASFSEEVAVMGGLWAAFFYPWVLFGFLAVFFLVALWLLPKLWRGLQWLFRKLST
;
A
#
# COMPACT_ATOMS: atom_id res chain seq x y z
N MET A 1 5.02 -5.21 -2.10
CA MET A 1 6.37 -4.58 -2.26
C MET A 1 7.08 -4.23 -0.95
N THR A 2 6.48 -3.43 -0.06
CA THR A 2 7.14 -2.85 1.13
C THR A 2 7.82 -3.87 2.05
N LEU A 3 7.14 -4.97 2.38
CA LEU A 3 7.68 -6.02 3.26
C LEU A 3 8.90 -6.71 2.66
N PHE A 4 8.87 -6.95 1.35
CA PHE A 4 10.00 -7.56 0.63
C PHE A 4 11.24 -6.67 0.72
N ILE A 5 11.08 -5.37 0.45
CA ILE A 5 12.19 -4.40 0.50
C ILE A 5 12.73 -4.27 1.94
N ALA A 6 11.85 -4.10 2.93
CA ALA A 6 12.26 -4.00 4.33
C ALA A 6 13.02 -5.26 4.80
N GLY A 7 12.51 -6.45 4.47
CA GLY A 7 13.15 -7.72 4.80
C GLY A 7 14.50 -7.90 4.10
N LEU A 8 14.57 -7.59 2.80
CA LEU A 8 15.81 -7.68 2.02
C LEU A 8 16.86 -6.72 2.54
N PHE A 9 16.50 -5.45 2.78
CA PHE A 9 17.42 -4.42 3.26
C PHE A 9 17.90 -4.73 4.68
N GLY A 10 17.00 -5.14 5.57
CA GLY A 10 17.35 -5.57 6.92
C GLY A 10 18.32 -6.75 6.90
N ARG A 11 18.03 -7.78 6.08
CA ARG A 11 18.91 -8.94 5.92
C ARG A 11 20.29 -8.59 5.35
N SER A 12 20.36 -7.61 4.44
CA SER A 12 21.61 -7.13 3.85
C SER A 12 22.40 -6.16 4.74
N GLY A 13 21.87 -5.78 5.91
CA GLY A 13 22.50 -4.82 6.82
C GLY A 13 22.46 -3.37 6.33
N TRP A 14 21.53 -3.04 5.42
CA TRP A 14 21.37 -1.67 4.91
C TRP A 14 20.52 -0.81 5.83
N ILE A 15 19.62 -1.44 6.59
CA ILE A 15 18.76 -0.79 7.59
C ILE A 15 18.70 -1.67 8.83
N ASP A 16 18.61 -1.04 10.00
CA ASP A 16 18.36 -1.73 11.25
C ASP A 16 16.85 -1.79 11.49
N LEU A 17 16.32 -3.00 11.63
CA LEU A 17 14.91 -3.21 11.96
C LEU A 17 14.74 -3.32 13.49
N PRO A 18 13.69 -2.74 14.07
CA PRO A 18 13.31 -3.01 15.45
C PRO A 18 13.13 -4.52 15.70
N PRO A 19 13.33 -5.01 16.94
CA PRO A 19 13.23 -6.44 17.27
C PRO A 19 11.93 -7.09 16.78
N ALA A 20 10.80 -6.39 16.90
CA ALA A 20 9.49 -6.88 16.44
C ALA A 20 9.37 -7.05 14.92
N LEU A 21 10.25 -6.42 14.13
CA LEU A 21 10.29 -6.47 12.66
C LEU A 21 11.43 -7.33 12.10
N GLU A 22 12.34 -7.84 12.94
CA GLU A 22 13.44 -8.70 12.51
C GLU A 22 12.96 -9.98 11.79
N ILE A 23 11.74 -10.44 12.09
CA ILE A 23 11.11 -11.57 11.40
C ILE A 23 11.05 -11.38 9.87
N LEU A 24 10.98 -10.13 9.40
CA LEU A 24 10.99 -9.80 7.97
C LEU A 24 12.30 -10.19 7.29
N GLN A 25 13.41 -10.33 8.03
CA GLN A 25 14.72 -10.73 7.50
C GLN A 25 14.83 -12.25 7.26
N SER A 26 13.83 -13.03 7.67
CA SER A 26 13.77 -14.47 7.42
C SER A 26 13.72 -14.75 5.90
N PRO A 27 14.58 -15.65 5.37
CA PRO A 27 14.55 -16.02 3.95
C PRO A 27 13.17 -16.49 3.47
N TRP A 28 12.40 -17.13 4.35
CA TRP A 28 11.04 -17.58 4.05
C TRP A 28 10.07 -16.41 3.89
N VAL A 29 10.15 -15.41 4.77
CA VAL A 29 9.30 -14.21 4.70
C VAL A 29 9.67 -13.38 3.47
N ILE A 30 10.96 -13.21 3.20
CA ILE A 30 11.44 -12.54 1.98
C ILE A 30 10.96 -13.29 0.73
N GLY A 31 11.08 -14.63 0.69
CA GLY A 31 10.63 -15.44 -0.42
C GLY A 31 9.12 -15.29 -0.68
N VAL A 32 8.29 -15.42 0.36
CA VAL A 32 6.83 -15.27 0.24
C VAL A 32 6.44 -13.85 -0.19
N THR A 33 7.01 -12.82 0.45
CA THR A 33 6.70 -11.42 0.11
C THR A 33 7.22 -11.03 -1.27
N GLY A 34 8.30 -11.65 -1.75
CA GLY A 34 8.82 -11.51 -3.11
C GLY A 34 7.91 -12.16 -4.15
N ILE A 35 7.40 -13.37 -3.88
CA ILE A 35 6.40 -14.01 -4.75
C ILE A 35 5.13 -13.16 -4.80
N LEU A 36 4.62 -12.71 -3.66
CA LEU A 36 3.44 -11.85 -3.60
C LEU A 36 3.64 -10.52 -4.33
N LEU A 37 4.86 -9.96 -4.30
CA LEU A 37 5.22 -8.78 -5.10
C LEU A 37 5.12 -9.07 -6.60
N ILE A 38 5.65 -10.20 -7.07
CA ILE A 38 5.56 -10.58 -8.49
C ILE A 38 4.10 -10.79 -8.90
N VAL A 39 3.32 -11.48 -8.06
CA VAL A 39 1.89 -11.71 -8.31
C VAL A 39 1.13 -10.39 -8.35
N GLU A 40 1.36 -9.49 -7.40
CA GLU A 40 0.75 -8.14 -7.38
C GLU A 40 1.10 -7.37 -8.65
N PHE A 41 2.37 -7.35 -9.05
CA PHE A 41 2.83 -6.69 -10.27
C PHE A 41 2.13 -7.22 -11.53
N LEU A 42 1.93 -8.53 -11.64
CA LEU A 42 1.26 -9.14 -12.78
C LEU A 42 -0.27 -8.93 -12.74
N ALA A 43 -0.88 -9.07 -11.56
CA ALA A 43 -2.30 -8.89 -11.34
C ALA A 43 -2.74 -7.45 -11.70
N ASP A 44 -1.97 -6.45 -11.29
CA ASP A 44 -2.26 -5.02 -11.52
C ASP A 44 -2.30 -4.62 -13.00
N LYS A 45 -1.84 -5.49 -13.92
CA LYS A 45 -1.81 -5.23 -15.37
C LYS A 45 -3.04 -5.74 -16.11
N VAL A 46 -3.86 -6.59 -15.47
CA VAL A 46 -5.03 -7.21 -16.10
C VAL A 46 -6.31 -6.67 -15.43
N PRO A 47 -7.14 -5.90 -16.16
CA PRO A 47 -8.40 -5.37 -15.63
C PRO A 47 -9.29 -6.49 -15.09
N GLY A 48 -9.84 -6.29 -13.89
CA GLY A 48 -10.69 -7.25 -13.19
C GLY A 48 -9.90 -8.22 -12.30
N ILE A 49 -8.73 -8.70 -12.73
CA ILE A 49 -7.82 -9.47 -11.85
C ILE A 49 -7.26 -8.54 -10.78
N ASP A 50 -6.84 -7.33 -11.15
CA ASP A 50 -6.41 -6.27 -10.24
C ASP A 50 -7.44 -6.03 -9.11
N SER A 51 -8.72 -5.95 -9.48
CA SER A 51 -9.83 -5.65 -8.58
C SER A 51 -10.12 -6.81 -7.63
N ALA A 52 -10.08 -8.05 -8.13
CA ALA A 52 -10.22 -9.25 -7.31
C ALA A 52 -9.04 -9.40 -6.34
N TRP A 53 -7.83 -9.11 -6.81
CA TRP A 53 -6.61 -9.12 -5.99
C TRP A 53 -6.67 -8.06 -4.88
N ASP A 54 -7.04 -6.82 -5.22
CA ASP A 54 -7.18 -5.72 -4.25
C ASP A 54 -8.30 -6.00 -3.24
N ALA A 55 -9.38 -6.70 -3.63
CA ALA A 55 -10.44 -7.10 -2.71
C ALA A 55 -9.91 -8.06 -1.63
N ILE A 56 -9.14 -9.08 -2.02
CA ILE A 56 -8.49 -10.01 -1.08
C ILE A 56 -7.49 -9.23 -0.18
N GLN A 57 -6.66 -8.39 -0.79
CA GLN A 57 -5.62 -7.65 -0.08
C GLN A 57 -6.18 -6.63 0.91
N THR A 58 -7.44 -6.21 0.78
CA THR A 58 -8.08 -5.33 1.77
C THR A 58 -8.02 -5.92 3.18
N PHE A 59 -8.26 -7.23 3.31
CA PHE A 59 -8.27 -7.94 4.59
C PHE A 59 -6.89 -8.29 5.11
N ILE A 60 -5.86 -8.16 4.27
CA ILE A 60 -4.48 -8.51 4.63
C ILE A 60 -3.69 -7.23 4.91
N ARG A 61 -3.70 -6.29 3.98
CA ARG A 61 -2.88 -5.08 3.99
C ARG A 61 -3.29 -4.09 5.08
N VAL A 62 -4.60 -3.91 5.33
CA VAL A 62 -5.06 -2.97 6.35
C VAL A 62 -4.71 -3.43 7.76
N PRO A 63 -5.03 -4.68 8.18
CA PRO A 63 -4.56 -5.19 9.46
C PRO A 63 -3.04 -5.25 9.55
N ALA A 64 -2.35 -5.64 8.48
CA ALA A 64 -0.88 -5.64 8.46
C ALA A 64 -0.32 -4.24 8.70
N GLY A 65 -0.90 -3.19 8.10
CA GLY A 65 -0.48 -1.81 8.34
C GLY A 65 -0.59 -1.40 9.81
N ALA A 66 -1.66 -1.81 10.49
CA ALA A 66 -1.82 -1.56 11.92
C ALA A 66 -0.78 -2.33 12.76
N VAL A 67 -0.61 -3.63 12.50
CA VAL A 67 0.36 -4.47 13.23
C VAL A 67 1.79 -3.96 13.03
N LEU A 68 2.16 -3.59 11.80
CA LEU A 68 3.49 -3.07 11.49
C LEU A 68 3.73 -1.68 12.09
N GLY A 69 2.69 -0.83 12.15
CA GLY A 69 2.77 0.46 12.83
C GLY A 69 3.10 0.30 14.32
N ALA A 70 2.39 -0.60 15.02
CA ALA A 70 2.72 -0.92 16.41
C ALA A 70 4.13 -1.54 16.55
N ALA A 71 4.46 -2.52 15.71
CA ALA A 71 5.75 -3.21 15.75
C ALA A 71 6.94 -2.26 15.51
N ALA A 72 6.75 -1.20 14.71
CA ALA A 72 7.79 -0.20 14.47
C ALA A 72 8.17 0.61 15.72
N LEU A 73 7.28 0.72 16.72
CA LEU A 73 7.58 1.41 17.98
C LEU A 73 8.20 0.49 19.06
N GLY A 74 8.33 -0.81 18.80
CA GLY A 74 9.02 -1.74 19.69
C GLY A 74 8.48 -1.74 21.13
N GLU A 75 9.35 -1.47 22.10
CA GLU A 75 9.03 -1.50 23.53
C GLU A 75 8.48 -0.17 24.09
N MET A 76 8.01 0.74 23.24
CA MET A 76 7.29 1.91 23.73
C MET A 76 6.01 1.50 24.48
N GLY A 77 5.57 2.38 25.40
CA GLY A 77 4.36 2.14 26.19
C GLY A 77 3.13 1.83 25.33
N THR A 78 2.20 1.05 25.88
CA THR A 78 1.00 0.55 25.17
C THR A 78 0.20 1.66 24.47
N GLU A 79 0.16 2.85 25.05
CA GLU A 79 -0.48 4.04 24.49
C GLU A 79 0.09 4.41 23.12
N TRP A 80 1.41 4.51 23.02
CA TRP A 80 2.12 4.86 21.78
C TRP A 80 1.98 3.77 20.72
N SER A 81 2.13 2.50 21.11
CA SER A 81 1.95 1.37 20.20
C SER A 81 0.52 1.30 19.65
N THR A 82 -0.48 1.65 20.46
CA THR A 82 -1.88 1.75 20.02
C THR A 82 -2.08 2.90 19.03
N ILE A 83 -1.51 4.09 19.31
CA ILE A 83 -1.55 5.23 18.39
C ILE A 83 -0.91 4.85 17.04
N ALA A 84 0.25 4.20 17.07
CA ALA A 84 0.93 3.78 15.85
C ALA A 84 0.16 2.72 15.07
N ALA A 85 -0.52 1.79 15.75
CA ALA A 85 -1.42 0.85 15.09
C ALA A 85 -2.59 1.56 14.39
N LEU A 86 -3.22 2.53 15.06
CA LEU A 86 -4.32 3.29 14.47
C LEU A 86 -3.87 4.10 13.26
N LEU A 87 -2.72 4.77 13.35
CA LEU A 87 -2.13 5.53 12.24
C LEU A 87 -1.72 4.60 11.09
N GLY A 88 -0.99 3.52 11.37
CA GLY A 88 -0.55 2.55 10.37
C GLY A 88 -1.72 1.88 9.64
N GLY A 89 -2.75 1.47 10.37
CA GLY A 89 -3.98 0.90 9.80
C GLY A 89 -4.74 1.91 8.95
N THR A 90 -4.89 3.15 9.43
CA THR A 90 -5.60 4.23 8.72
C THR A 90 -4.86 4.63 7.45
N PHE A 91 -3.53 4.75 7.49
CA PHE A 91 -2.73 5.06 6.31
C PHE A 91 -2.76 3.93 5.29
N ALA A 92 -2.66 2.68 5.73
CA ALA A 92 -2.80 1.52 4.86
C ALA A 92 -4.20 1.45 4.21
N ALA A 93 -5.26 1.67 4.99
CA ALA A 93 -6.64 1.72 4.49
C ALA A 93 -6.84 2.85 3.48
N GLY A 94 -6.41 4.06 3.81
CA GLY A 94 -6.56 5.22 2.94
C GLY A 94 -5.82 5.05 1.60
N ALA A 95 -4.58 4.55 1.64
CA ALA A 95 -3.82 4.26 0.43
C ALA A 95 -4.48 3.16 -0.41
N HIS A 96 -4.89 2.06 0.23
CA HIS A 96 -5.50 0.91 -0.45
C HIS A 96 -6.85 1.26 -1.07
N MET A 97 -7.72 1.95 -0.34
CA MET A 97 -9.03 2.38 -0.87
C MET A 97 -8.90 3.40 -2.00
N THR A 98 -7.90 4.29 -1.93
CA THR A 98 -7.63 5.25 -3.01
C THR A 98 -7.17 4.53 -4.27
N LYS A 99 -6.27 3.53 -4.15
CA LYS A 99 -5.86 2.66 -5.26
C LYS A 99 -7.07 1.93 -5.85
N ALA A 100 -7.74 1.11 -5.04
CA ALA A 100 -8.84 0.24 -5.50
C ALA A 100 -9.99 1.06 -6.12
N GLY A 101 -10.35 2.19 -5.51
CA GLY A 101 -11.37 3.09 -6.06
C GLY A 101 -10.97 3.73 -7.39
N SER A 102 -9.70 4.12 -7.53
CA SER A 102 -9.18 4.66 -8.79
C SER A 102 -9.15 3.58 -9.88
N ARG A 103 -8.72 2.36 -9.56
CA ARG A 103 -8.70 1.21 -10.48
C ARG A 103 -10.08 0.83 -10.97
N ALA A 104 -11.07 0.78 -10.10
CA ALA A 104 -12.45 0.51 -10.49
C ALA A 104 -12.97 1.49 -11.55
N LEU A 105 -12.57 2.76 -11.50
CA LEU A 105 -12.91 3.74 -12.53
C LEU A 105 -12.04 3.62 -13.78
N ILE A 106 -10.72 3.42 -13.63
CA ILE A 106 -9.79 3.25 -14.75
C ILE A 106 -10.16 2.02 -15.59
N ASN A 107 -10.63 0.94 -14.95
CA ASN A 107 -11.09 -0.29 -15.61
C ASN A 107 -12.34 -0.10 -16.48
N THR A 108 -13.01 1.06 -16.40
CA THR A 108 -14.10 1.40 -17.34
C THR A 108 -13.58 1.93 -18.68
N SER A 109 -12.29 2.27 -18.77
CA SER A 109 -11.63 2.67 -20.00
C SER A 109 -11.28 1.42 -20.85
N PRO A 110 -11.54 1.43 -22.17
CA PRO A 110 -11.26 0.30 -23.05
C PRO A 110 -9.76 0.06 -23.33
N GLU A 111 -8.89 1.04 -23.03
CA GLU A 111 -7.47 0.98 -23.39
C GLU A 111 -6.58 0.54 -22.21
N PRO A 112 -5.63 -0.39 -22.43
CA PRO A 112 -4.78 -0.93 -21.35
C PRO A 112 -3.78 0.10 -20.80
N PHE A 113 -3.50 1.16 -21.57
CA PHE A 113 -2.46 2.13 -21.26
C PHE A 113 -2.72 2.88 -19.94
N SER A 114 -3.98 3.22 -19.63
CA SER A 114 -4.32 3.91 -18.38
C SER A 114 -4.08 3.03 -17.15
N ASN A 115 -4.37 1.74 -17.24
CA ASN A 115 -4.09 0.79 -16.16
C ASN A 115 -2.60 0.61 -15.93
N TRP A 116 -1.84 0.48 -17.02
CA TRP A 116 -0.39 0.34 -16.92
C TRP A 116 0.25 1.60 -16.36
N ALA A 117 -0.13 2.77 -16.85
CA ALA A 117 0.38 4.04 -16.35
C ALA A 117 0.08 4.22 -14.86
N ALA A 118 -1.13 3.87 -14.41
CA ALA A 118 -1.48 3.89 -12.98
C ALA A 118 -0.62 2.91 -12.17
N SER A 119 -0.50 1.66 -12.63
CA SER A 119 0.34 0.62 -11.98
C SER A 119 1.78 1.05 -11.82
N PHE A 120 2.42 1.53 -12.88
CA PHE A 120 3.81 1.96 -12.82
C PHE A 120 3.98 3.20 -11.95
N SER A 121 3.02 4.13 -11.97
CA SER A 121 3.06 5.32 -11.11
C SER A 121 2.96 4.93 -9.62
N GLU A 122 2.14 3.95 -9.28
CA GLU A 122 2.01 3.39 -7.93
C GLU A 122 3.33 2.76 -7.46
N GLU A 123 3.98 1.96 -8.32
CA GLU A 123 5.27 1.32 -8.03
C GLU A 123 6.37 2.37 -7.77
N VAL A 124 6.48 3.37 -8.65
CA VAL A 124 7.44 4.48 -8.50
C VAL A 124 7.17 5.26 -7.22
N ALA A 125 5.90 5.55 -6.90
CA ALA A 125 5.52 6.28 -5.70
C ALA A 125 5.91 5.52 -4.42
N VAL A 126 5.66 4.21 -4.37
CA VAL A 126 6.03 3.39 -3.19
C VAL A 126 7.55 3.21 -3.09
N MET A 127 8.26 3.02 -4.20
CA MET A 127 9.73 2.99 -4.21
C MET A 127 10.32 4.32 -3.72
N GLY A 128 9.82 5.45 -4.22
CA GLY A 128 10.22 6.79 -3.79
C GLY A 128 9.91 7.05 -2.32
N GLY A 129 8.74 6.61 -1.85
CA GLY A 129 8.35 6.69 -0.44
C GLY A 129 9.27 5.88 0.47
N LEU A 130 9.62 4.64 0.09
CA LEU A 130 10.56 3.81 0.85
C LEU A 130 11.97 4.39 0.87
N TRP A 131 12.44 4.90 -0.27
CA TRP A 131 13.72 5.60 -0.35
C TRP A 131 13.74 6.84 0.57
N ALA A 132 12.69 7.66 0.53
CA ALA A 132 12.55 8.80 1.42
C ALA A 132 12.48 8.38 2.89
N ALA A 133 11.82 7.26 3.21
CA ALA A 133 11.75 6.73 4.56
C ALA A 133 13.13 6.42 5.15
N PHE A 134 14.04 5.88 4.35
CA PHE A 134 15.38 5.51 4.81
C PHE A 134 16.37 6.67 4.82
N PHE A 135 16.32 7.55 3.83
CA PHE A 135 17.38 8.56 3.64
C PHE A 135 16.93 10.00 3.95
N TYR A 136 15.64 10.31 3.84
CA TYR A 136 15.12 11.68 3.98
C TYR A 136 13.73 11.71 4.64
N PRO A 137 13.60 11.45 5.96
CA PRO A 137 12.31 11.30 6.64
C PRO A 137 11.35 12.49 6.48
N TRP A 138 11.86 13.71 6.39
CA TRP A 138 11.05 14.92 6.13
C TRP A 138 10.40 14.92 4.75
N VAL A 139 11.09 14.35 3.74
CA VAL A 139 10.55 14.18 2.40
C VAL A 139 9.42 13.14 2.43
N LEU A 140 9.55 12.08 3.21
CA LEU A 140 8.47 11.11 3.41
C LEU A 140 7.24 11.78 4.02
N PHE A 141 7.40 12.60 5.08
CA PHE A 141 6.26 13.30 5.69
C PHE A 141 5.57 14.24 4.70
N GLY A 142 6.34 15.01 3.91
CA GLY A 142 5.80 15.85 2.86
C GLY A 142 5.05 15.03 1.79
N PHE A 143 5.63 13.93 1.34
CA PHE A 143 5.01 13.00 0.39
C PHE A 143 3.70 12.43 0.92
N LEU A 144 3.67 11.92 2.15
CA LEU A 144 2.47 11.37 2.78
C LEU A 144 1.39 12.45 2.96
N ALA A 145 1.77 13.66 3.39
CA ALA A 145 0.84 14.78 3.53
C ALA A 145 0.19 15.12 2.18
N VAL A 146 0.98 15.27 1.12
CA VAL A 146 0.47 15.53 -0.24
C VAL A 146 -0.42 14.38 -0.71
N PHE A 147 0.03 13.13 -0.55
CA PHE A 147 -0.73 11.95 -0.92
C PHE A 147 -2.11 11.92 -0.26
N PHE A 148 -2.18 12.11 1.07
CA PHE A 148 -3.44 12.07 1.78
C PHE A 148 -4.34 13.28 1.49
N LEU A 149 -3.77 14.47 1.27
CA LEU A 149 -4.56 15.63 0.80
C LEU A 149 -5.21 15.35 -0.55
N VAL A 150 -4.46 14.78 -1.50
CA VAL A 150 -4.98 14.39 -2.81
C VAL A 150 -6.01 13.27 -2.67
N ALA A 151 -5.74 12.24 -1.86
CA ALA A 151 -6.67 11.14 -1.60
C ALA A 151 -7.99 11.64 -1.02
N LEU A 152 -7.96 12.50 0.00
CA LEU A 152 -9.15 13.10 0.60
C LEU A 152 -9.94 13.96 -0.39
N TRP A 153 -9.25 14.69 -1.27
CA TRP A 153 -9.88 15.46 -2.34
C TRP A 153 -10.51 14.58 -3.43
N LEU A 154 -9.89 13.44 -3.75
CA LEU A 154 -10.39 12.46 -4.73
C LEU A 154 -11.54 11.63 -4.18
N LEU A 155 -11.56 11.34 -2.88
CA LEU A 155 -12.55 10.48 -2.23
C LEU A 155 -14.01 10.75 -2.64
N PRO A 156 -14.55 11.99 -2.58
CA PRO A 156 -15.92 12.25 -3.00
C PRO A 156 -16.15 11.99 -4.50
N LYS A 157 -15.11 12.15 -5.34
CA LYS A 157 -15.20 11.88 -6.78
C LYS A 157 -15.19 10.38 -7.07
N LEU A 158 -14.31 9.64 -6.40
CA LEU A 158 -14.25 8.19 -6.47
C LEU A 158 -15.58 7.57 -6.04
N TRP A 159 -16.12 8.04 -4.91
CA TRP A 159 -17.41 7.58 -4.39
C TRP A 159 -18.56 7.78 -5.40
N ARG A 160 -18.68 9.00 -5.97
CA ARG A 160 -19.71 9.28 -6.99
C ARG A 160 -19.53 8.44 -8.26
N GLY A 161 -18.28 8.25 -8.70
CA GLY A 161 -17.97 7.40 -9.86
C GLY A 161 -18.35 5.94 -9.63
N LEU A 162 -18.05 5.40 -8.45
CA LEU A 162 -18.44 4.04 -8.07
C LEU A 162 -19.97 3.88 -8.02
N GLN A 163 -20.68 4.84 -7.41
CA GLN A 163 -22.15 4.83 -7.40
C GLN A 163 -22.75 4.81 -8.82
N TRP A 164 -22.16 5.57 -9.75
CA TRP A 164 -22.58 5.56 -11.15
C TRP A 164 -22.32 4.21 -11.82
N LEU A 165 -21.15 3.61 -11.60
CA LEU A 165 -20.79 2.30 -12.14
C LEU A 165 -21.74 1.21 -11.65
N PHE A 166 -22.03 1.18 -10.35
CA PHE A 166 -22.98 0.22 -9.78
C PHE A 166 -24.37 0.34 -10.39
N ARG A 167 -24.87 1.57 -10.61
CA ARG A 167 -26.17 1.79 -11.27
C ARG A 167 -26.17 1.24 -12.70
N LYS A 168 -25.11 1.50 -13.46
CA LYS A 168 -24.98 1.04 -14.86
C LYS A 168 -24.91 -0.48 -14.98
N LEU A 169 -24.30 -1.16 -14.01
CA LEU A 169 -24.23 -2.63 -13.98
C LEU A 169 -25.52 -3.29 -13.49
N SER A 170 -26.37 -2.54 -12.75
CA SER A 170 -27.66 -3.02 -12.25
C SER A 170 -28.84 -2.85 -13.23
N THR A 171 -28.59 -2.21 -14.38
CA THR A 171 -29.55 -2.00 -15.49
C THR A 171 -29.19 -2.86 -16.67
#